data_AF-A6JJA9-F1
#
_entry.id   AF-A6JJA9-F1
#
_cell.length_a   1.000
_cell.length_b   1.000
_cell.length_c   1.000
_cell.angle_alpha   90.00
_cell.angle_beta   90.00
_cell.angle_gamma   90.00
#
_symmetry.space_group_name_H-M   'P 1'
#
loop_
_entity.id
_entity.type
_entity.pdbx_description
1 polymer ?
#
loop_
_entity_poly.entity_id
_entity_poly.type
_entity_poly.pdbx_seq_one_letter_code
_entity_poly.pdbx_strand_id
1 'polypeptide(L)'
;MRFAKKHNKKGLKKMQANNAKAVSARAEAIKALVKPQAVKPKMPKGSSRKLSRLVFIAHPKLGKKIRSYMAKGRRLCQPKPKVQTKAEAKAPAKAQAKAPAQAPRGAQAP
;
A
#
# COMPACT_ATOMS: atom_id res chain seq x y z
N MET A 1 -10.20 60.26 -24.43
CA MET A 1 -10.30 58.91 -25.04
C MET A 1 -11.72 58.52 -25.53
N ARG A 2 -12.64 59.44 -25.86
CA ARG A 2 -14.00 59.06 -26.33
C ARG A 2 -14.01 58.52 -27.77
N PHE A 3 -13.17 59.06 -28.65
CA PHE A 3 -13.13 58.69 -30.06
C PHE A 3 -12.71 57.22 -30.29
N ALA A 4 -11.68 56.73 -29.62
CA ALA A 4 -11.26 55.32 -29.76
C ALA A 4 -12.39 54.34 -29.40
N LYS A 5 -13.05 54.55 -28.25
CA LYS A 5 -14.19 53.73 -27.81
C LYS A 5 -15.37 53.76 -28.79
N LYS A 6 -15.61 54.89 -29.46
CA LYS A 6 -16.66 55.04 -30.49
C LYS A 6 -16.39 54.18 -31.73
N HIS A 7 -15.12 54.01 -32.13
CA HIS A 7 -14.75 53.31 -33.37
C HIS A 7 -14.39 51.83 -33.21
N ASN A 8 -14.38 51.28 -31.99
CA ASN A 8 -14.00 49.88 -31.72
C ASN A 8 -14.81 48.84 -32.50
N LYS A 9 -16.07 49.14 -32.86
CA LYS A 9 -16.92 48.23 -33.65
C LYS A 9 -16.35 47.95 -35.05
N LYS A 10 -15.57 48.87 -35.63
CA LYS A 10 -15.00 48.74 -36.98
C LYS A 10 -14.04 47.54 -37.10
N GLY A 11 -13.37 47.15 -36.01
CA GLY A 11 -12.43 46.04 -35.97
C GLY A 11 -12.97 44.72 -35.42
N LEU A 12 -14.24 44.67 -35.01
CA LEU A 12 -14.77 43.57 -34.20
C LEU A 12 -14.71 42.22 -34.91
N LYS A 13 -15.10 42.14 -36.19
CA LYS A 13 -15.06 40.89 -36.97
C LYS A 13 -13.63 40.33 -37.10
N LYS A 14 -12.63 41.20 -37.32
CA LYS A 14 -11.22 40.81 -37.40
C LYS A 14 -10.71 40.29 -36.05
N MET A 15 -11.09 40.95 -34.96
CA MET A 15 -10.75 40.54 -33.60
C MET A 15 -11.36 39.17 -33.26
N GLN A 16 -12.64 38.95 -33.59
CA GLN A 16 -13.31 37.68 -33.33
C GLN A 16 -12.66 36.52 -34.08
N ALA A 17 -12.31 36.72 -35.36
CA ALA A 17 -11.62 35.71 -36.15
C ALA A 17 -10.22 35.40 -35.60
N ASN A 18 -9.47 36.41 -35.15
CA ASN A 18 -8.16 36.20 -34.53
C ASN A 18 -8.28 35.45 -33.20
N ASN A 19 -9.25 35.81 -32.36
CA ASN A 19 -9.51 35.14 -31.10
C ASN A 19 -9.92 33.68 -31.31
N ALA A 20 -10.76 33.39 -32.31
CA ALA A 20 -11.12 32.02 -32.67
C ALA A 20 -9.90 31.19 -33.08
N LYS A 21 -9.01 31.74 -33.91
CA LYS A 21 -7.73 31.09 -34.29
C LYS A 21 -6.82 30.85 -33.08
N ALA A 22 -6.76 31.79 -32.15
CA ALA A 22 -5.96 31.64 -30.93
C ALA A 22 -6.51 30.54 -30.02
N VAL A 23 -7.85 30.45 -29.87
CA VAL A 23 -8.50 29.39 -29.10
C VAL A 23 -8.29 28.03 -29.74
N SER A 24 -8.44 27.91 -31.07
CA SER A 24 -8.22 26.64 -31.77
C SER A 24 -6.77 26.16 -31.65
N ALA A 25 -5.79 27.05 -31.83
CA ALA A 25 -4.37 26.71 -31.65
C ALA A 25 -4.05 26.24 -30.22
N ARG A 26 -4.65 26.89 -29.20
CA ARG A 26 -4.50 26.45 -27.79
C ARG A 26 -5.12 25.07 -27.56
N ALA A 27 -6.29 24.81 -28.13
CA ALA A 27 -6.95 23.51 -28.01
C ALA A 27 -6.10 22.39 -28.64
N GLU A 28 -5.50 22.63 -29.81
CA GLU A 28 -4.58 21.68 -30.45
C GLU A 28 -3.32 21.44 -29.64
N ALA A 29 -2.70 22.49 -29.08
CA ALA A 29 -1.54 22.37 -28.21
C ALA A 29 -1.84 21.56 -26.94
N ILE A 30 -3.00 21.78 -26.30
CA ILE A 30 -3.43 20.99 -25.15
C ILE A 30 -3.67 19.53 -25.54
N LYS A 31 -4.31 19.28 -26.69
CA LYS A 31 -4.51 17.92 -27.21
C LYS A 31 -3.19 17.20 -27.47
N ALA A 32 -2.18 17.91 -27.97
CA ALA A 32 -0.83 17.39 -28.15
C ALA A 32 -0.09 17.14 -26.82
N LEU A 33 -0.32 17.96 -25.78
CA LEU A 33 0.22 17.72 -24.45
C LEU A 33 -0.43 16.51 -23.76
N VAL A 34 -1.75 16.38 -23.88
CA VAL A 34 -2.54 15.27 -23.30
C VAL A 34 -2.26 13.94 -24.01
N LYS A 35 -1.89 14.00 -25.30
CA LYS A 35 -1.29 12.87 -26.02
C LYS A 35 0.22 13.07 -26.08
N PRO A 36 0.96 12.93 -24.97
CA PRO A 36 2.40 13.09 -25.03
C PRO A 36 2.93 12.10 -26.06
N GLN A 37 3.38 12.61 -27.21
CA GLN A 37 4.26 11.83 -28.07
C GLN A 37 5.40 11.36 -27.18
N ALA A 38 5.85 10.13 -27.38
CA ALA A 38 6.76 9.39 -26.51
C ALA A 38 8.19 9.96 -26.48
N VAL A 39 8.33 11.27 -26.30
CA VAL A 39 9.55 11.94 -25.86
C VAL A 39 9.82 11.38 -24.49
N LYS A 40 10.66 10.33 -24.43
CA LYS A 40 11.07 9.69 -23.18
C LYS A 40 11.51 10.79 -22.23
N PRO A 41 10.75 11.06 -21.15
CA PRO A 41 11.22 11.97 -20.13
C PRO A 41 12.53 11.38 -19.64
N LYS A 42 13.62 12.16 -19.70
CA LYS A 42 14.91 11.75 -19.15
C LYS A 42 14.75 11.75 -17.64
N MET A 43 14.14 10.68 -17.12
CA MET A 43 13.76 10.59 -15.72
C MET A 43 15.04 10.55 -14.89
N PRO A 44 15.24 11.50 -13.97
CA PRO A 44 16.34 11.38 -13.02
C PRO A 44 16.13 10.08 -12.24
N LYS A 45 17.22 9.33 -12.00
CA LYS A 45 17.19 8.15 -11.14
C LYS A 45 16.67 8.59 -9.77
N GLY A 46 15.40 8.30 -9.49
CA GLY A 46 14.70 8.79 -8.31
C GLY A 46 15.25 8.19 -7.02
N SER A 47 14.95 8.85 -5.89
CA SER A 47 15.24 8.32 -4.56
C SER A 47 14.71 6.89 -4.42
N SER A 48 15.43 6.02 -3.70
CA SER A 48 15.00 4.63 -3.54
C SER A 48 13.57 4.54 -2.98
N ARG A 49 12.78 3.60 -3.51
CA ARG A 49 11.38 3.38 -3.12
C ARG A 49 11.21 3.15 -1.60
N LYS A 50 12.24 2.65 -0.93
CA LYS A 50 12.28 2.45 0.53
C LYS A 50 12.26 3.78 1.29
N LEU A 51 13.08 4.75 0.90
CA LEU A 51 13.14 6.06 1.55
C LEU A 51 11.83 6.83 1.36
N SER A 52 11.30 6.87 0.12
CA SER A 52 10.02 7.53 -0.15
C SER A 52 8.87 6.90 0.65
N ARG A 53 8.88 5.57 0.85
CA ARG A 53 7.90 4.88 1.69
C ARG A 53 8.02 5.30 3.16
N LEU A 54 9.23 5.40 3.71
CA LEU A 54 9.43 5.82 5.11
C LEU A 54 8.94 7.25 5.33
N VAL A 55 9.24 8.17 4.41
CA VAL A 55 8.76 9.56 4.47
C VAL A 55 7.22 9.60 4.46
N PHE A 56 6.58 8.81 3.60
CA PHE A 56 5.12 8.74 3.55
C PHE A 56 4.50 8.16 4.84
N ILE A 57 5.14 7.17 5.46
CA ILE A 57 4.71 6.60 6.74
C ILE A 57 4.90 7.58 7.90
N ALA A 58 5.99 8.35 7.90
CA ALA A 58 6.26 9.39 8.90
C ALA A 58 5.33 10.60 8.75
N HIS A 59 4.81 10.86 7.54
CA HIS A 59 3.98 12.02 7.26
C HIS A 59 2.73 12.06 8.17
N PRO A 60 2.44 13.18 8.87
CA PRO A 60 1.42 13.23 9.91
C PRO A 60 0.02 12.93 9.38
N LYS A 61 -0.38 13.54 8.24
CA LYS A 61 -1.69 13.34 7.60
C LYS A 61 -1.78 12.03 6.79
N LEU A 62 -0.90 11.90 5.80
CA LEU A 62 -0.91 10.78 4.85
C LEU A 62 -0.58 9.41 5.48
N GLY A 63 0.32 9.37 6.47
CA GLY A 63 0.77 8.12 7.10
C GLY A 63 -0.14 7.60 8.21
N LYS A 64 -1.19 8.33 8.61
CA LYS A 64 -2.03 8.01 9.79
C LYS A 64 -2.63 6.59 9.72
N LYS A 65 -3.22 6.23 8.57
CA LYS A 65 -3.85 4.91 8.38
C LYS A 65 -2.83 3.77 8.43
N ILE A 66 -1.66 3.97 7.83
CA ILE A 66 -0.59 2.97 7.81
C ILE A 66 -0.03 2.76 9.20
N ARG A 67 0.27 3.84 9.94
CA ARG A 67 0.74 3.74 11.33
C ARG A 67 -0.29 3.02 12.23
N SER A 68 -1.58 3.32 12.08
CA SER A 68 -2.65 2.64 12.83
C SER A 68 -2.70 1.14 12.50
N TYR A 69 -2.61 0.77 11.22
CA TYR A 69 -2.59 -0.63 10.80
C TYR A 69 -1.37 -1.37 11.34
N MET A 70 -0.18 -0.77 11.27
CA MET A 70 1.05 -1.34 11.83
C MET A 70 0.93 -1.54 13.34
N ALA A 71 0.36 -0.58 14.07
CA ALA A 71 0.10 -0.71 15.50
C ALA A 71 -0.89 -1.85 15.80
N LYS A 72 -1.94 -2.01 14.98
CA LYS A 72 -2.89 -3.12 15.09
C LYS A 72 -2.21 -4.47 14.83
N GLY A 73 -1.47 -4.61 13.73
CA GLY A 73 -0.75 -5.86 13.41
C GLY A 73 0.24 -6.26 14.50
N ARG A 74 0.92 -5.28 15.13
CA ARG A 74 1.79 -5.54 16.29
C ARG A 74 1.02 -5.99 17.54
N ARG A 75 -0.17 -5.44 17.79
CA ARG A 75 -1.02 -5.82 18.93
C ARG A 75 -1.76 -7.15 18.72
N LEU A 76 -2.17 -7.44 17.47
CA LEU A 76 -2.89 -8.66 17.10
C LEU A 76 -1.96 -9.84 16.80
N CYS A 77 -0.63 -9.66 16.85
CA CYS A 77 0.33 -10.76 16.82
C CYS A 77 0.28 -11.53 18.15
N GLN A 78 -0.87 -12.16 18.42
CA GLN A 78 -1.03 -13.16 19.45
C GLN A 78 -0.32 -14.43 18.96
N PRO A 79 0.61 -15.02 19.72
CA PRO A 79 1.11 -16.34 19.40
C PRO A 79 -0.08 -17.31 19.40
N LYS A 80 -0.28 -18.04 18.29
CA LYS A 80 -1.24 -19.15 18.26
C LYS A 80 -0.96 -20.06 19.47
N PRO A 81 -1.93 -20.35 20.35
CA PRO A 81 -1.72 -21.31 21.42
C PRO A 81 -1.41 -22.67 20.80
N LYS A 82 -0.20 -23.17 21.04
CA LYS A 82 0.11 -24.58 20.81
C LYS A 82 -0.72 -25.37 21.80
N VAL A 83 -1.65 -26.20 21.31
CA VAL A 83 -2.39 -27.16 22.12
C VAL A 83 -1.36 -28.06 22.81
N GLN A 84 -1.09 -27.77 24.07
CA GLN A 84 -0.34 -28.67 24.94
C GLN A 84 -1.33 -29.73 25.42
N THR A 85 -1.09 -30.95 24.95
CA THR A 85 -1.47 -32.20 25.60
C THR A 85 -1.39 -32.06 27.11
N LYS A 86 -2.51 -32.20 27.81
CA LYS A 86 -2.49 -32.64 29.21
C LYS A 86 -3.71 -33.50 29.49
N ALA A 87 -3.39 -34.64 30.08
CA ALA A 87 -4.25 -35.77 30.37
C ALA A 87 -5.39 -35.43 31.35
N GLU A 88 -6.37 -36.34 31.30
CA GLU A 88 -7.01 -37.00 32.44
C GLU A 88 -8.50 -36.70 32.64
N ALA A 89 -9.34 -37.65 32.19
CA ALA A 89 -10.67 -37.90 32.72
C ALA A 89 -10.97 -39.40 32.69
N LYS A 90 -11.46 -39.90 33.83
CA LYS A 90 -11.60 -41.29 34.29
C LYS A 90 -12.46 -42.23 33.41
N ALA A 91 -11.96 -43.48 33.30
CA ALA A 91 -12.62 -44.82 33.37
C ALA A 91 -13.86 -45.13 32.49
N PRO A 92 -14.00 -46.37 31.95
CA PRO A 92 -14.42 -47.49 32.80
C PRO A 92 -13.75 -48.86 32.55
N ALA A 93 -13.67 -49.62 33.66
CA ALA A 93 -13.95 -51.05 33.86
C ALA A 93 -13.53 -52.15 32.83
N LYS A 94 -12.89 -53.16 33.44
CA LYS A 94 -12.89 -54.63 33.19
C LYS A 94 -11.74 -55.27 32.39
N ALA A 95 -11.01 -56.09 33.17
CA ALA A 95 -10.55 -57.45 32.90
C ALA A 95 -9.48 -57.65 31.80
N GLN A 96 -8.29 -58.10 32.22
CA GLN A 96 -7.96 -59.53 32.19
C GLN A 96 -6.63 -59.81 32.89
N ALA A 97 -6.63 -60.93 33.61
CA ALA A 97 -5.50 -61.51 34.32
C ALA A 97 -4.41 -62.02 33.36
N LYS A 98 -3.14 -61.90 33.78
CA LYS A 98 -2.19 -63.02 33.96
C LYS A 98 -0.78 -62.49 34.27
N ALA A 99 -0.25 -62.93 35.40
CA ALA A 99 1.18 -63.04 35.69
C ALA A 99 1.80 -64.19 34.84
N PRO A 100 3.12 -64.47 34.82
CA PRO A 100 4.16 -63.97 35.74
C PRO A 100 5.57 -63.65 35.14
N ALA A 101 6.39 -63.07 36.02
CA ALA A 101 7.82 -63.32 36.24
C ALA A 101 8.83 -63.29 35.07
N GLN A 102 9.81 -62.38 35.17
CA GLN A 102 11.23 -62.76 35.24
C GLN A 102 12.06 -61.68 35.95
N ALA A 103 13.09 -62.17 36.64
CA ALA A 103 13.80 -61.61 37.78
C ALA A 103 14.95 -60.65 37.38
N PRO A 104 15.63 -60.01 38.36
CA PRO A 104 16.33 -58.74 38.18
C PRO A 104 17.86 -58.85 38.21
N ARG A 105 18.50 -57.69 38.02
CA ARG A 105 19.86 -57.31 38.49
C ARG A 105 21.08 -57.87 37.74
N GLY A 106 21.84 -56.94 37.18
CA GLY A 106 23.31 -57.00 37.17
C GLY A 106 23.83 -55.67 37.71
N ALA A 107 24.42 -55.70 38.91
CA ALA A 107 25.12 -54.57 39.51
C ALA A 107 26.52 -54.44 38.87
N GLN A 108 26.90 -53.21 38.56
CA GLN A 108 28.22 -52.85 38.03
C GLN A 108 28.99 -52.14 39.15
N ALA A 109 30.18 -52.64 39.46
CA ALA A 109 31.22 -51.96 40.22
C ALA A 109 32.56 -52.67 39.94
N PRO A 110 33.71 -52.02 40.19
CA PRO A 110 34.03 -50.60 40.06
C PRO A 110 34.68 -50.25 38.70
#